data_AF-A0A2N7ASE8-F1
#
_entry.id   AF-A0A2N7ASE8-F1
#
_cell.length_a   1.000
_cell.length_b   1.000
_cell.length_c   1.000
_cell.angle_alpha   90.00
_cell.angle_beta   90.00
_cell.angle_gamma   90.00
#
_symmetry.space_group_name_H-M   'P 1'
#
loop_
_entity.id
_entity.type
_entity.pdbx_description
1 polymer ?
#
loop_
_entity_poly.entity_id
_entity_poly.type
_entity_poly.pdbx_seq_one_letter_code
_entity_poly.pdbx_strand_id
1 'polypeptide(L)'
;MLSIVDKASELLKDDSITISEIEKATGISQIQLTKLRESNDIEEKIEDLKYKDVLALADMFNNIQIECLNMHDNDFYKFVVRMGDWFGEAIEIQEDYYDSPDAMADDMKIAAAIQELNNISTQEKSIMLDLYFSYSRDGQSMS
;
A
#
# COMPACT_ATOMS: atom_id res chain seq x y z
N MET A 1 1.69 10.04 2.92
CA MET A 1 1.98 8.67 3.35
C MET A 1 1.64 8.58 4.83
N LEU A 2 0.68 7.73 5.19
CA LEU A 2 0.35 7.46 6.59
C LEU A 2 1.32 6.41 7.13
N SER A 3 1.78 6.56 8.37
CA SER A 3 2.58 5.52 9.03
C SER A 3 1.73 4.27 9.34
N ILE A 4 2.38 3.17 9.72
CA ILE A 4 1.66 1.95 10.13
C ILE A 4 0.77 2.18 11.36
N VAL A 5 1.20 3.07 12.27
CA VAL A 5 0.43 3.44 13.46
C VAL A 5 -0.77 4.28 13.05
N ASP A 6 -0.58 5.28 12.17
CA ASP A 6 -1.69 6.10 11.67
C ASP A 6 -2.77 5.25 11.01
N LYS A 7 -2.38 4.30 10.14
CA LYS A 7 -3.33 3.40 9.47
C LYS A 7 -4.11 2.53 10.45
N ALA A 8 -3.42 1.97 11.45
CA ALA A 8 -4.04 1.17 12.49
C ALA A 8 -4.99 2.02 13.36
N SER A 9 -4.61 3.26 13.68
CA SER A 9 -5.44 4.23 14.42
C SER A 9 -6.70 4.60 13.64
N GLU A 10 -6.58 4.95 12.36
CA GLU A 10 -7.71 5.29 11.50
C GLU A 10 -8.70 4.13 11.40
N LEU A 11 -8.22 2.89 11.23
CA LEU A 11 -9.08 1.69 11.24
C LEU A 11 -9.85 1.54 12.56
N LEU A 12 -9.18 1.77 13.69
CA LEU A 12 -9.80 1.61 15.00
C LEU A 12 -10.79 2.74 15.32
N LYS A 13 -10.61 3.93 14.75
CA LYS A 13 -11.53 5.07 14.86
C LYS A 13 -12.73 4.98 13.93
N ASP A 14 -12.69 4.12 12.91
CA ASP A 14 -13.80 3.95 11.98
C ASP A 14 -14.92 3.10 12.60
N ASP A 15 -16.00 3.79 13.00
CA ASP A 15 -17.20 3.20 13.58
C ASP A 15 -18.05 2.40 12.58
N SER A 16 -17.82 2.55 11.27
CA SER A 16 -18.52 1.77 10.24
C SER A 16 -18.04 0.30 10.21
N ILE A 17 -16.86 0.04 10.76
CA ILE A 17 -16.26 -1.29 10.84
C ILE A 17 -16.46 -1.82 12.26
N THR A 18 -17.00 -3.02 12.41
CA THR A 18 -17.26 -3.60 13.72
C THR A 18 -16.01 -4.26 14.31
N ILE A 19 -15.95 -4.33 15.65
CA ILE A 19 -14.91 -5.08 16.37
C ILE A 19 -14.83 -6.54 15.90
N SER A 20 -15.97 -7.16 15.59
CA SER A 20 -16.03 -8.54 15.11
C SER A 20 -15.39 -8.71 13.73
N GLU A 21 -15.52 -7.71 12.85
CA GLU A 21 -14.86 -7.74 11.53
C GLU A 21 -13.35 -7.61 11.69
N ILE A 22 -12.90 -6.71 12.58
CA ILE A 22 -11.47 -6.52 12.84
C ILE A 22 -10.87 -7.78 13.47
N GLU A 23 -11.53 -8.39 14.45
CA GLU A 23 -11.06 -9.66 15.05
C GLU A 23 -10.93 -10.75 13.99
N LYS A 24 -11.93 -10.90 13.13
CA LYS A 24 -11.93 -11.94 12.09
C LYS A 24 -10.78 -11.75 11.09
N ALA A 25 -10.44 -10.52 10.75
CA ALA A 25 -9.38 -10.22 9.80
C ALA A 25 -7.98 -10.27 10.43
N THR A 26 -7.83 -9.83 11.68
CA THR A 26 -6.52 -9.61 12.31
C THR A 26 -6.14 -10.69 13.32
N GLY A 27 -7.12 -11.44 13.85
CA GLY A 27 -6.93 -12.38 14.96
C GLY A 27 -6.72 -11.72 16.32
N ILE A 28 -6.84 -10.39 16.42
CA ILE A 28 -6.75 -9.66 17.69
C ILE A 28 -8.07 -9.84 18.44
N SER A 29 -7.99 -10.24 19.71
CA SER A 29 -9.20 -10.55 20.50
C SER A 29 -10.14 -9.35 20.63
N GLN A 30 -11.46 -9.60 20.63
CA GLN A 30 -12.46 -8.54 20.83
C GLN A 30 -12.19 -7.69 22.09
N ILE A 31 -11.81 -8.33 23.20
CA ILE A 31 -11.53 -7.64 24.47
C ILE A 31 -10.42 -6.59 24.29
N GLN A 32 -9.37 -6.93 23.55
CA GLN A 32 -8.27 -6.01 23.29
C GLN A 32 -8.70 -4.89 22.33
N LEU A 33 -9.42 -5.21 21.26
CA LEU A 33 -9.91 -4.23 20.30
C LEU A 33 -10.89 -3.24 20.92
N THR A 34 -11.81 -3.71 21.77
CA THR A 34 -12.76 -2.85 22.51
C THR A 34 -12.01 -1.89 23.42
N LYS A 35 -11.02 -2.37 24.18
CA LYS A 35 -10.19 -1.50 25.04
C LYS A 35 -9.43 -0.45 24.24
N LEU A 36 -8.94 -0.79 23.05
CA LEU A 36 -8.28 0.17 22.17
C LEU A 36 -9.27 1.25 21.73
N ARG A 37 -10.46 0.90 21.24
CA ARG A 37 -11.48 1.87 20.80
C ARG A 37 -12.02 2.77 21.92
N GLU A 38 -12.07 2.26 23.14
CA GLU A 38 -12.49 3.03 24.32
C GLU A 38 -11.39 3.96 24.85
N SER A 39 -10.17 3.89 24.30
CA SER A 39 -9.06 4.76 24.71
C SER A 39 -9.26 6.19 24.21
N ASN A 40 -8.94 7.17 25.06
CA ASN A 40 -8.83 8.57 24.66
C ASN A 40 -7.58 8.86 23.82
N ASP A 41 -6.58 7.96 23.87
CA ASP A 41 -5.33 8.03 23.12
C ASP A 41 -5.09 6.67 22.44
N ILE A 42 -5.59 6.53 21.22
CA ILE A 42 -5.56 5.27 20.47
C ILE A 42 -4.14 5.06 19.94
N GLU A 43 -3.53 6.11 19.41
CA GLU A 43 -2.19 6.13 18.86
C GLU A 43 -1.15 5.61 19.86
N GLU A 44 -1.10 6.16 21.08
CA GLU A 44 -0.17 5.71 22.13
C GLU A 44 -0.41 4.23 22.47
N LYS A 45 -1.68 3.81 22.53
CA LYS A 45 -2.05 2.42 22.87
C LYS A 45 -1.74 1.43 21.76
N ILE A 46 -1.66 1.86 20.51
CA ILE A 46 -1.22 1.02 19.40
C ILE A 46 0.28 0.76 19.48
N GLU A 47 1.08 1.71 19.95
CA GLU A 47 2.52 1.51 20.14
C GLU A 47 2.82 0.42 21.19
N ASP A 48 1.91 0.22 22.16
CA ASP A 48 1.98 -0.86 23.16
C ASP A 48 1.66 -2.26 22.58
N LEU A 49 1.15 -2.35 21.35
CA LEU A 49 0.79 -3.63 20.71
C LEU A 49 2.02 -4.37 20.20
N LYS A 50 1.85 -5.67 19.96
CA LYS A 50 2.87 -6.42 19.23
C LYS A 50 2.93 -5.88 17.81
N TYR A 51 4.14 -5.70 17.29
CA TYR A 51 4.36 -5.23 15.93
C TYR A 51 3.51 -5.96 14.87
N LYS A 52 3.39 -7.30 14.98
CA LYS A 52 2.55 -8.10 14.08
C LYS A 52 1.05 -7.74 14.11
N ASP A 53 0.55 -7.29 15.27
CA ASP A 53 -0.85 -6.92 15.46
C ASP A 53 -1.08 -5.52 14.85
N VAL A 54 -0.13 -4.59 15.01
CA VAL A 54 -0.13 -3.29 14.33
C VAL A 54 -0.09 -3.47 12.81
N LEU A 55 0.77 -4.36 12.30
CA LEU A 55 0.82 -4.69 10.88
C LEU A 55 -0.50 -5.29 10.37
N ALA A 56 -1.14 -6.18 11.14
CA ALA A 56 -2.41 -6.78 10.75
C ALA A 56 -3.53 -5.72 10.63
N LEU A 57 -3.58 -4.77 11.58
CA LEU A 57 -4.50 -3.63 11.52
C LEU A 57 -4.21 -2.74 10.30
N ALA A 58 -2.94 -2.40 10.05
CA ALA A 58 -2.56 -1.59 8.91
C ALA A 58 -2.85 -2.30 7.56
N ASP A 59 -2.66 -3.61 7.45
CA ASP A 59 -3.01 -4.37 6.24
C ASP A 59 -4.53 -4.41 6.03
N MET A 60 -5.31 -4.62 7.09
CA MET A 60 -6.78 -4.54 7.00
C MET A 60 -7.24 -3.16 6.52
N PHE A 61 -6.67 -2.08 7.06
CA PHE A 61 -6.94 -0.72 6.58
C PHE A 61 -6.66 -0.59 5.07
N ASN A 62 -5.49 -1.04 4.61
CA ASN A 62 -5.14 -0.99 3.19
C ASN A 62 -6.12 -1.79 2.33
N ASN A 63 -6.55 -2.98 2.79
CA ASN A 63 -7.52 -3.81 2.07
C ASN A 63 -8.86 -3.09 1.89
N ILE A 64 -9.37 -2.45 2.94
CA ILE A 64 -10.61 -1.66 2.87
C ILE A 64 -10.48 -0.51 1.88
N GLN A 65 -9.36 0.22 1.90
CA GLN A 65 -9.12 1.29 0.94
C GLN A 65 -9.14 0.77 -0.51
N ILE A 66 -8.47 -0.36 -0.77
CA ILE A 66 -8.45 -0.99 -2.10
C ILE A 66 -9.85 -1.42 -2.53
N GLU A 67 -10.62 -2.04 -1.63
CA GLU A 67 -12.00 -2.43 -1.90
C GLU A 67 -12.86 -1.21 -2.26
N CYS A 68 -12.82 -0.15 -1.44
CA CYS A 68 -13.55 1.10 -1.71
C CYS A 68 -13.17 1.71 -3.06
N LEU A 69 -11.88 1.76 -3.41
CA LEU A 69 -11.42 2.30 -4.69
C LEU A 69 -11.89 1.46 -5.89
N ASN A 70 -12.03 0.15 -5.72
CA ASN A 70 -12.47 -0.74 -6.78
C ASN A 70 -14.01 -0.81 -6.93
N MET A 71 -14.79 -0.40 -5.91
CA MET A 71 -16.26 -0.48 -5.96
C MET A 71 -16.91 0.32 -7.10
N HIS A 72 -16.26 1.37 -7.62
CA HIS A 72 -16.91 2.31 -8.54
C HIS A 72 -16.39 2.31 -9.99
N ASP A 73 -15.13 1.94 -10.25
CA ASP A 73 -14.60 1.84 -11.63
C ASP A 73 -13.34 0.95 -11.77
N ASN A 74 -12.99 0.16 -10.75
CA ASN A 74 -11.71 -0.57 -10.71
C ASN A 74 -10.50 0.33 -11.03
N ASP A 75 -10.56 1.62 -10.68
CA ASP A 75 -9.54 2.60 -11.07
C ASP A 75 -8.18 2.28 -10.46
N PHE A 76 -8.18 1.85 -9.19
CA PHE A 76 -6.98 1.34 -8.54
C PHE A 76 -6.39 0.13 -9.29
N TYR A 77 -7.21 -0.84 -9.68
CA TYR A 77 -6.72 -1.99 -10.46
C TYR A 77 -6.13 -1.57 -11.82
N LYS A 78 -6.78 -0.66 -12.55
CA LYS A 78 -6.25 -0.12 -13.82
C LYS A 78 -4.91 0.58 -13.60
N PHE A 79 -4.78 1.34 -12.51
CA PHE A 79 -3.52 1.96 -12.11
C PHE A 79 -2.42 0.93 -11.82
N VAL A 80 -2.71 -0.14 -11.07
CA VAL A 80 -1.73 -1.21 -10.79
C VAL A 80 -1.23 -1.84 -12.09
N VAL A 81 -2.14 -2.15 -13.03
CA VAL A 81 -1.76 -2.70 -14.34
C VAL A 81 -0.85 -1.72 -15.08
N ARG A 82 -1.22 -0.43 -15.14
CA ARG A 82 -0.42 0.58 -15.84
C ARG A 82 0.97 0.77 -15.24
N MET A 83 1.11 0.69 -13.92
CA MET A 83 2.41 0.72 -13.25
C MET A 83 3.27 -0.49 -13.63
N GLY A 84 2.67 -1.68 -13.68
CA GLY A 84 3.36 -2.89 -14.11
C GLY A 84 3.85 -2.79 -15.56
N ASP A 85 3.00 -2.32 -16.47
CA ASP A 85 3.36 -2.08 -17.88
C ASP A 85 4.52 -1.07 -17.99
N TRP A 86 4.47 0.02 -17.23
CA TRP A 86 5.53 1.04 -17.23
C TRP A 86 6.87 0.50 -16.73
N PHE A 87 6.87 -0.34 -15.70
CA PHE A 87 8.09 -1.01 -15.25
C PHE A 87 8.63 -1.97 -16.32
N GLY A 88 7.76 -2.71 -17.01
CA GLY A 88 8.13 -3.57 -18.14
C GLY A 88 8.78 -2.78 -19.28
N GLU A 89 8.13 -1.71 -19.75
CA GLU A 89 8.67 -0.79 -20.76
C GLU A 89 10.05 -0.24 -20.33
N ALA A 90 10.21 0.13 -19.06
CA ALA A 90 11.48 0.65 -18.55
C ALA A 90 12.61 -0.39 -18.53
N ILE A 91 12.29 -1.67 -18.26
CA ILE A 91 13.26 -2.77 -18.32
C ILE A 91 13.69 -3.02 -19.77
N GLU A 92 12.72 -3.12 -20.70
CA GLU A 92 12.98 -3.33 -22.13
C GLU A 92 13.89 -2.24 -22.69
N ILE A 93 13.67 -0.97 -22.29
CA ILE A 93 14.55 0.14 -22.68
C ILE A 93 16.00 -0.07 -22.24
N GLN A 94 16.24 -0.59 -21.03
CA GLN A 94 17.60 -0.85 -20.55
C GLN A 94 18.24 -2.05 -21.28
N GLU A 95 17.44 -3.05 -21.63
CA GLU A 95 17.87 -4.19 -22.45
C GLU A 95 18.28 -3.73 -23.86
N ASP A 96 17.48 -2.86 -24.48
CA ASP A 96 17.79 -2.27 -25.78
C ASP A 96 19.07 -1.42 -25.76
N TYR A 97 19.29 -0.63 -24.69
CA TYR A 97 20.51 0.18 -24.56
C TYR A 97 21.77 -0.66 -24.41
N TYR A 98 21.69 -1.77 -23.67
CA TYR A 98 22.83 -2.67 -23.48
C TYR A 98 23.31 -3.30 -24.78
N ASP A 99 22.40 -3.58 -25.72
CA ASP A 99 22.74 -4.10 -27.05
C ASP A 99 23.13 -2.97 -28.04
N SER A 100 23.09 -1.71 -27.61
CA SER A 100 23.36 -0.54 -28.45
C SER A 100 24.85 -0.12 -28.46
N PRO A 101 25.28 0.69 -29.44
CA PRO A 101 26.62 1.28 -29.45
C PRO A 101 26.90 2.23 -28.27
N ASP A 102 25.84 2.71 -27.60
CA ASP A 102 25.90 3.64 -26.48
C ASP A 102 25.78 2.92 -25.12
N ALA A 103 25.86 1.58 -25.11
CA ALA A 103 25.72 0.75 -23.92
C ALA A 103 26.63 1.18 -22.77
N MET A 104 26.04 1.32 -21.59
CA MET A 104 26.76 1.52 -20.34
C MET A 104 26.93 0.18 -19.60
N ALA A 105 28.01 0.06 -18.84
CA ALA A 105 28.35 -1.18 -18.14
C ALA A 105 27.35 -1.56 -17.03
N ASP A 106 26.45 -0.65 -16.67
CA ASP A 106 25.44 -0.80 -15.63
C ASP A 106 24.00 -0.85 -16.14
N ASP A 107 23.73 -0.79 -17.45
CA ASP A 107 22.37 -0.88 -18.01
C ASP A 107 21.61 -2.13 -17.49
N MET A 108 22.28 -3.29 -17.51
CA MET A 108 21.72 -4.54 -16.96
C MET A 108 21.53 -4.52 -15.44
N LYS A 109 22.32 -3.75 -14.71
CA LYS A 109 22.14 -3.58 -13.26
C LYS A 109 20.96 -2.66 -12.96
N ILE A 110 20.75 -1.65 -13.80
CA ILE A 110 19.60 -0.75 -13.72
C ILE A 110 18.33 -1.54 -14.04
N ALA A 111 18.32 -2.35 -15.10
CA ALA A 111 17.20 -3.26 -15.42
C ALA A 111 16.81 -4.14 -14.22
N ALA A 112 17.79 -4.77 -13.58
CA ALA A 112 17.55 -5.58 -12.37
C ALA A 112 17.00 -4.76 -11.19
N ALA A 113 17.48 -3.53 -11.00
CA ALA A 113 16.96 -2.64 -9.96
C ALA A 113 15.51 -2.20 -10.23
N ILE A 114 15.16 -1.94 -11.50
CA ILE A 114 13.78 -1.61 -11.92
C ILE A 114 12.86 -2.81 -11.67
N GLN A 115 13.28 -4.03 -12.03
CA GLN A 115 12.52 -5.25 -11.74
C GLN A 115 12.27 -5.42 -10.24
N GLU A 116 13.26 -5.15 -9.40
CA GLU A 116 13.08 -5.25 -7.96
C GLU A 116 12.13 -4.17 -7.40
N LEU A 117 12.16 -2.95 -7.94
CA LEU A 117 11.17 -1.92 -7.61
C LEU A 117 9.75 -2.35 -8.00
N ASN A 118 9.58 -3.00 -9.16
CA ASN A 118 8.29 -3.56 -9.57
C ASN A 118 7.83 -4.66 -8.59
N ASN A 119 8.73 -5.58 -8.21
CA ASN A 119 8.43 -6.64 -7.25
C ASN A 119 7.98 -6.07 -5.89
N ILE A 120 8.74 -5.12 -5.35
CA ILE A 120 8.45 -4.49 -4.05
C ILE A 120 7.11 -3.77 -4.11
N SER A 121 6.90 -2.93 -5.13
CA SER A 121 5.67 -2.12 -5.24
C SER A 121 4.41 -2.97 -5.43
N THR A 122 4.51 -4.09 -6.15
CA THR A 122 3.37 -4.99 -6.39
C THR A 122 3.06 -5.94 -5.22
N GLN A 123 4.05 -6.26 -4.39
CA GLN A 123 3.86 -7.09 -3.19
C GLN A 123 3.36 -6.27 -1.99
N GLU A 124 3.79 -5.02 -1.87
CA GLU A 124 3.47 -4.15 -0.74
C GLU A 124 2.29 -3.21 -1.05
N LYS A 125 1.07 -3.61 -0.66
CA LYS A 125 -0.17 -2.84 -0.88
C LYS A 125 -0.07 -1.39 -0.43
N SER A 126 0.64 -1.14 0.68
CA SER A 126 0.87 0.20 1.20
C SER A 126 1.56 1.10 0.18
N ILE A 127 2.62 0.60 -0.45
CA ILE A 127 3.40 1.36 -1.44
C ILE A 127 2.53 1.65 -2.65
N MET A 128 1.80 0.66 -3.16
CA MET A 128 0.95 0.83 -4.33
C MET A 128 -0.20 1.83 -4.07
N LEU A 129 -0.80 1.81 -2.87
CA LEU A 129 -1.79 2.81 -2.45
C LEU A 129 -1.20 4.22 -2.37
N ASP A 130 0.00 4.38 -1.80
CA ASP A 130 0.66 5.68 -1.72
C ASP A 130 0.97 6.25 -3.12
N LEU A 131 1.41 5.39 -4.05
CA LEU A 131 1.62 5.76 -5.45
C LEU A 131 0.30 6.16 -6.13
N TYR A 132 -0.78 5.39 -5.93
CA TYR A 132 -2.10 5.70 -6.46
C TYR A 132 -2.65 7.04 -5.93
N PHE A 133 -2.52 7.29 -4.63
CA PHE A 133 -2.96 8.56 -4.04
C PHE A 133 -2.11 9.75 -4.50
N SER A 134 -0.88 9.51 -4.96
CA SER A 134 -0.05 10.55 -5.59
C SER A 134 -0.52 10.81 -7.02
N TYR A 135 -0.71 9.75 -7.82
CA TYR A 135 -1.25 9.81 -9.19
C TYR A 135 -2.62 10.52 -9.27
N SER A 136 -3.55 10.17 -8.39
CA SER A 136 -4.92 10.71 -8.38
C SER A 136 -5.00 12.18 -7.92
N ARG A 137 -4.06 12.64 -7.08
CA ARG A 137 -4.00 14.07 -6.68
C ARG A 137 -3.65 14.99 -7.83
N ASP A 138 -2.69 14.57 -8.66
CA ASP A 138 -2.27 15.36 -9.82
C ASP A 138 -3.34 15.35 -10.94
N GLY A 139 -4.18 14.32 -10.99
CA GLY A 139 -5.34 14.29 -11.88
C GLY A 139 -6.43 15.32 -11.53
N GLN A 140 -6.56 15.72 -10.26
CA GLN A 140 -7.55 16.72 -9.82
C GLN A 140 -7.04 18.17 -9.88
N SER A 141 -5.72 18.38 -9.94
CA SER A 141 -5.16 19.73 -10.09
C SER A 141 -5.22 20.27 -11.53
N MET A 142 -5.63 19.42 -12.48
CA MET A 142 -5.76 19.74 -13.90
C MET A 142 -7.20 19.87 -14.43
N SER A 143 -8.22 19.84 -13.54
CA SER A 143 -9.64 20.01 -13.90
C SER A 143 -10.20 21.37 -13.51
#